data_AF-V2WIZ7-F1
#
_entry.id   AF-V2WIZ7-F1
#
_cell.length_a   1.000
_cell.length_b   1.000
_cell.length_c   1.000
_cell.angle_alpha   90.00
_cell.angle_beta   90.00
_cell.angle_gamma   90.00
#
_symmetry.space_group_name_H-M   'P 1'
#
loop_
_entity.id
_entity.type
_entity.pdbx_description
1 polymer ?
#
loop_
_entity_poly.entity_id
_entity_poly.type
_entity_poly.pdbx_seq_one_letter_code
_entity_poly.pdbx_strand_id
1 'polypeptide(L)'
;MYHNGYGLLAICETIHNFSTNWVNCNHHHYDQDSCLTMTELWHLLCKSQMDIYQPHEEYQQVCPKVLIVCMGGHGNPIPIIMRTPPSIQNDLIEFLKTVDNLLNLTSQQLLHSAAVKTYLQQKLPYINQLTFVDLHVSFTNLDHLQVYIDAAQQDMYPEGTGWNGLLHIKHVQDTELAPNQCYI
;
A
#
# COMPACT_ATOMS: atom_id res chain seq x y z
N MET A 1 -21.56 9.12 -30.98
CA MET A 1 -21.31 9.98 -29.82
C MET A 1 -20.75 9.11 -28.71
N TYR A 2 -19.44 9.13 -28.50
CA TYR A 2 -18.79 8.51 -27.33
C TYR A 2 -18.31 9.66 -26.45
N HIS A 3 -19.03 9.94 -25.37
CA HIS A 3 -18.78 11.08 -24.48
C HIS A 3 -17.89 10.74 -23.27
N ASN A 4 -17.35 9.52 -23.18
CA ASN A 4 -16.51 9.09 -22.07
C ASN A 4 -15.22 8.43 -22.60
N GLY A 5 -14.17 9.24 -22.79
CA GLY A 5 -12.75 8.90 -22.59
C GLY A 5 -12.07 7.72 -23.29
N TYR A 6 -12.77 6.88 -24.04
CA TYR A 6 -12.17 5.67 -24.65
C TYR A 6 -12.58 5.53 -26.11
N GLY A 7 -11.62 5.71 -27.00
CA GLY A 7 -11.76 5.58 -28.46
C GLY A 7 -10.50 6.04 -29.19
N LEU A 8 -10.36 5.66 -30.47
CA LEU A 8 -9.19 5.95 -31.32
C LEU A 8 -8.85 7.45 -31.46
N LEU A 9 -9.80 8.33 -31.15
CA LEU A 9 -9.68 9.79 -31.26
C LEU A 9 -9.90 10.50 -29.90
N ALA A 10 -9.95 9.76 -28.79
CA ALA A 10 -10.14 10.36 -27.47
C ALA A 10 -8.85 11.03 -27.00
N ILE A 11 -8.97 12.24 -26.44
CA ILE A 11 -7.85 12.93 -25.81
C ILE A 11 -7.42 12.12 -24.58
N CYS A 12 -6.13 11.82 -24.49
CA CYS A 12 -5.55 11.17 -23.32
C CYS A 12 -5.42 12.21 -22.19
N GLU A 13 -6.16 12.01 -21.11
CA GLU A 13 -6.09 12.84 -19.88
C GLU A 13 -5.17 12.20 -18.82
N THR A 14 -4.27 11.29 -19.24
CA THR A 14 -3.37 10.61 -18.31
C THR A 14 -2.37 11.61 -17.73
N ILE A 15 -2.36 11.73 -16.41
CA ILE A 15 -1.46 12.60 -15.67
C ILE A 15 -0.76 11.77 -14.59
N HIS A 16 0.56 11.92 -14.51
CA HIS A 16 1.39 11.27 -13.50
C HIS A 16 2.10 12.29 -12.62
N ASN A 17 2.42 11.88 -11.39
CA ASN A 17 3.27 12.66 -10.51
C ASN A 17 4.67 12.81 -11.10
N PHE A 18 5.30 13.96 -10.91
CA PHE A 18 6.68 14.19 -11.35
C PHE A 18 7.67 13.15 -10.79
N SER A 19 7.36 12.57 -9.63
CA SER A 19 8.18 11.55 -8.98
C SER A 19 8.09 10.16 -9.61
N THR A 20 7.27 9.94 -10.65
CA THR A 20 7.23 8.65 -11.36
C THR A 20 8.37 8.59 -12.36
N ASN A 21 9.11 7.46 -12.41
CA ASN A 21 10.18 7.22 -13.40
C ASN A 21 9.64 6.94 -14.82
N TRP A 22 8.47 7.46 -15.17
CA TRP A 22 7.77 7.12 -16.40
C TRP A 22 8.11 8.15 -17.47
N VAL A 23 8.71 7.67 -18.55
CA VAL A 23 9.02 8.47 -19.73
C VAL A 23 7.83 8.49 -20.69
N ASN A 24 7.08 7.40 -20.78
CA ASN A 24 5.96 7.25 -21.71
C ASN A 24 4.63 7.04 -20.96
N CYS A 25 3.53 7.42 -21.61
CA CYS A 25 2.19 7.10 -21.13
C CYS A 25 1.96 5.58 -21.13
N ASN A 26 1.25 5.06 -20.14
CA ASN A 26 0.92 3.64 -20.08
C ASN A 26 -0.18 3.19 -21.05
N HIS A 27 -0.82 4.14 -21.72
CA HIS A 27 -1.80 3.85 -22.74
C HIS A 27 -1.13 3.90 -24.12
N HIS A 28 -1.56 3.00 -25.00
CA HIS A 28 -1.12 3.07 -26.39
C HIS A 28 -1.89 4.19 -27.09
N HIS A 29 -1.16 4.97 -27.88
CA HIS A 29 -1.68 6.09 -28.64
C HIS A 29 -1.51 5.83 -30.13
N TYR A 30 -2.40 6.41 -30.93
CA TYR A 30 -2.24 6.42 -32.37
C TYR A 30 -1.53 7.69 -32.78
N ASP A 31 -0.45 7.56 -33.56
CA ASP A 31 0.19 8.70 -34.19
C ASP A 31 -0.58 9.19 -35.43
N GLN A 32 -0.05 10.22 -36.11
CA GLN A 32 -0.67 10.79 -37.31
C GLN A 32 -0.79 9.79 -38.46
N ASP A 33 0.02 8.73 -38.46
CA ASP A 33 0.05 7.67 -39.47
C ASP A 33 -0.81 6.45 -39.05
N SER A 34 -1.59 6.57 -37.97
CA SER A 34 -2.41 5.51 -37.39
C SER A 34 -1.61 4.30 -36.91
N CYS A 35 -0.33 4.49 -36.56
CA CYS A 35 0.48 3.48 -35.89
C CYS A 35 0.33 3.57 -34.37
N LEU A 36 0.30 2.41 -33.71
CA LEU A 36 0.32 2.30 -32.25
C LEU A 36 1.70 2.68 -31.73
N THR A 37 1.76 3.74 -30.94
CA THR A 37 2.99 4.27 -30.34
C THR A 37 2.79 4.54 -28.85
N MET A 38 3.92 4.57 -28.12
CA MET A 38 3.97 4.97 -26.72
C MET A 38 4.39 6.44 -26.69
N THR A 39 3.44 7.34 -26.45
CA THR A 39 3.71 8.79 -26.44
C THR A 39 4.46 9.18 -25.17
N GLU A 40 5.47 10.04 -25.33
CA GLU A 40 6.26 10.59 -24.24
C GLU A 40 5.40 11.50 -23.34
N LEU A 41 5.60 11.39 -22.02
CA LEU A 41 5.02 12.28 -21.05
C LEU A 41 5.78 13.60 -21.03
N TRP A 42 5.06 14.70 -20.99
CA TRP A 42 5.64 16.04 -20.97
C TRP A 42 5.41 16.69 -19.61
N HIS A 43 6.37 17.51 -19.18
CA HIS A 43 6.30 18.16 -17.87
C HIS A 43 5.30 19.32 -17.88
N LEU A 44 4.26 19.17 -17.06
CA LEU A 44 3.34 20.26 -16.73
C LEU A 44 3.88 21.08 -15.55
N LEU A 45 4.11 22.36 -15.77
CA LEU A 45 4.48 23.30 -14.70
C LEU A 45 3.23 23.64 -13.89
N CYS A 46 3.11 23.08 -12.69
CA CYS A 46 2.07 23.45 -11.75
C CYS A 46 2.54 24.66 -10.92
N LYS A 47 1.75 25.75 -10.93
CA LYS A 47 2.01 26.95 -10.12
C LYS A 47 1.29 26.91 -8.77
N SER A 48 0.66 25.79 -8.42
CA SER A 48 -0.06 25.69 -7.16
C SER A 48 0.92 25.72 -5.98
N GLN A 49 0.50 26.38 -4.91
CA GLN A 49 1.21 26.42 -3.65
C GLN A 49 0.44 25.55 -2.65
N MET A 50 1.16 24.76 -1.84
CA MET A 50 0.57 23.95 -0.80
C MET A 50 1.05 24.43 0.56
N ASP A 51 0.10 24.80 1.41
CA ASP A 51 0.34 25.08 2.81
C ASP A 51 -0.18 23.93 3.66
N ILE A 52 0.66 23.45 4.57
CA ILE A 52 0.33 22.36 5.50
C ILE A 52 0.21 22.95 6.91
N TYR A 53 -0.99 22.90 7.46
CA TYR A 53 -1.29 23.34 8.82
C TYR A 53 -1.44 22.12 9.70
N GLN A 54 -0.45 21.90 10.56
CA GLN A 54 -0.46 20.84 11.56
C GLN A 54 -0.66 21.42 12.97
N PRO A 55 -1.41 20.74 13.85
CA PRO A 55 -1.49 21.12 15.25
C PRO A 55 -0.11 21.10 15.91
N HIS A 56 0.12 22.03 16.83
CA HIS A 56 1.29 21.95 17.72
C HIS A 56 1.26 20.65 18.53
N GLU A 57 2.44 20.15 18.89
CA GLU A 57 2.63 18.85 19.54
C GLU A 57 1.71 18.64 20.75
N GLU A 58 1.56 19.67 21.58
CA GLU A 58 0.69 19.70 22.76
C GLU A 58 -0.82 19.51 22.47
N TYR A 59 -1.28 19.79 21.23
CA TYR A 59 -2.68 19.67 20.82
C TYR A 59 -2.95 18.48 19.90
N GLN A 60 -1.94 17.68 19.53
CA GLN A 60 -2.13 16.57 18.59
C GLN A 60 -3.07 15.49 19.14
N GLN A 61 -3.09 15.27 20.45
CA GLN A 61 -4.02 14.30 21.06
C GLN A 61 -5.49 14.76 20.99
N VAL A 62 -5.73 16.07 21.00
CA VAL A 62 -7.08 16.65 20.96
C VAL A 62 -7.53 16.86 19.51
N CYS A 63 -6.60 17.22 18.62
CA CYS A 63 -6.85 17.42 17.21
C CYS A 63 -5.81 16.64 16.40
N PRO A 64 -6.09 15.40 15.98
CA PRO A 64 -5.16 14.62 15.16
C PRO A 64 -5.21 15.00 13.68
N LYS A 65 -5.94 16.05 13.31
CA LYS A 65 -6.22 16.42 11.91
C LYS A 65 -5.20 17.43 11.41
N VAL A 66 -4.75 17.23 10.17
CA VAL A 66 -3.91 18.18 9.42
C VAL A 66 -4.77 18.82 8.33
N LEU A 67 -4.64 20.13 8.14
CA LEU A 67 -5.28 20.84 7.04
C LEU A 67 -4.24 21.10 5.95
N ILE A 68 -4.55 20.69 4.73
CA ILE A 68 -3.74 20.97 3.54
C ILE A 68 -4.53 21.95 2.68
N VAL A 69 -3.95 23.13 2.43
CA VAL A 69 -4.56 24.16 1.57
C VAL A 69 -3.77 24.25 0.28
N CYS A 70 -4.44 24.05 -0.84
CA CYS A 70 -3.87 24.24 -2.17
C CYS A 70 -4.36 25.58 -2.73
N MET A 71 -3.43 26.49 -3.03
CA MET A 71 -3.70 27.81 -3.60
C MET A 71 -3.26 27.88 -5.05
N GLY A 72 -4.05 28.55 -5.89
CA GLY A 72 -3.83 28.66 -7.34
C GLY A 72 -4.63 27.66 -8.16
N GLY A 73 -4.89 27.99 -9.42
CA GLY A 73 -5.60 27.11 -10.35
C GLY A 73 -4.76 25.88 -10.71
N HIS A 74 -5.28 24.70 -10.40
CA HIS A 74 -4.72 23.42 -10.85
C HIS A 74 -5.49 22.95 -12.08
N GLY A 75 -4.78 22.75 -13.19
CA GLY A 75 -5.35 22.14 -14.41
C GLY A 75 -5.32 20.61 -14.39
N ASN A 76 -4.76 20.02 -13.32
CA ASN A 76 -4.58 18.60 -13.14
C ASN A 76 -5.34 18.11 -11.89
N PRO A 77 -5.80 16.85 -11.87
CA PRO A 77 -6.43 16.26 -10.71
C PRO A 77 -5.42 16.16 -9.56
N ILE A 78 -5.92 16.26 -8.33
CA ILE A 78 -5.11 16.10 -7.12
C ILE A 78 -4.48 14.70 -7.15
N PRO A 79 -3.15 14.58 -7.03
CA PRO A 79 -2.49 13.29 -7.06
C PRO A 79 -2.95 12.44 -5.87
N ILE A 80 -3.34 11.20 -6.13
CA ILE A 80 -3.68 10.24 -5.10
C ILE A 80 -2.39 9.87 -4.34
N ILE A 81 -2.42 9.98 -3.02
CA ILE A 81 -1.29 9.60 -2.16
C ILE A 81 -1.19 8.08 -2.16
N MET A 82 -0.29 7.54 -2.98
CA MET A 82 -0.14 6.09 -3.16
C MET A 82 0.76 5.43 -2.10
N ARG A 83 1.56 6.20 -1.36
CA ARG A 83 2.46 5.65 -0.32
C ARG A 83 1.74 5.60 1.02
N THR A 84 1.67 4.42 1.62
CA THR A 84 1.12 4.25 2.97
C THR A 84 1.99 4.99 3.99
N PRO A 85 1.41 5.81 4.89
CA PRO A 85 2.15 6.43 5.99
C PRO A 85 2.78 5.40 6.94
N PRO A 86 4.00 5.62 7.47
CA PRO A 86 4.68 4.66 8.35
C PRO A 86 3.88 4.22 9.57
N SER A 87 3.06 5.11 10.15
CA SER A 87 2.17 4.76 11.28
C SER A 87 1.19 3.65 10.92
N ILE A 88 0.55 3.75 9.76
CA ILE A 88 -0.40 2.74 9.26
C ILE A 88 0.34 1.45 8.91
N GLN A 89 1.57 1.55 8.37
CA GLN A 89 2.38 0.36 8.06
C GLN A 89 2.73 -0.42 9.33
N ASN A 90 3.25 0.25 10.35
CA ASN A 90 3.66 -0.38 11.60
C ASN A 90 2.46 -1.01 12.32
N ASP A 91 1.35 -0.28 12.43
CA ASP A 91 0.10 -0.78 13.01
C ASP A 91 -0.39 -2.05 12.30
N LEU A 92 -0.32 -2.06 10.95
CA LEU A 92 -0.73 -3.21 10.16
C LEU A 92 0.18 -4.42 10.37
N ILE A 93 1.50 -4.20 10.37
CA ILE A 93 2.48 -5.27 10.61
C ILE A 93 2.31 -5.87 12.01
N GLU A 94 2.12 -5.05 13.04
CA GLU A 94 1.86 -5.52 14.39
C GLU A 94 0.57 -6.34 14.47
N PHE A 95 -0.50 -5.87 13.84
CA PHE A 95 -1.74 -6.66 13.74
C PHE A 95 -1.50 -8.00 13.04
N LEU A 96 -0.77 -8.04 11.93
CA LEU A 96 -0.50 -9.28 11.18
C LEU A 96 0.23 -10.33 12.01
N LYS A 97 1.13 -9.92 12.92
CA LYS A 97 1.81 -10.82 13.86
C LYS A 97 0.86 -11.52 14.84
N THR A 98 -0.33 -10.97 15.04
CA THR A 98 -1.37 -11.57 15.90
C THR A 98 -2.31 -12.53 15.16
N VAL A 99 -2.20 -12.60 13.83
CA VAL A 99 -3.08 -13.43 13.00
C VAL A 99 -2.60 -14.88 13.01
N ASP A 100 -3.50 -15.79 13.36
CA ASP A 100 -3.25 -17.22 13.26
C ASP A 100 -2.91 -17.63 11.82
N ASN A 101 -1.95 -18.54 11.66
CA ASN A 101 -1.47 -19.01 10.35
C ASN A 101 -0.82 -17.92 9.46
N LEU A 102 -0.19 -16.90 10.05
CA LEU A 102 0.55 -15.85 9.33
C LEU A 102 1.42 -16.38 8.18
N LEU A 103 2.05 -17.54 8.36
CA LEU A 103 2.95 -18.19 7.39
C LEU A 103 2.33 -18.49 6.03
N ASN A 104 1.06 -18.87 6.00
CA ASN A 104 0.37 -19.24 4.75
C ASN A 104 -0.64 -18.17 4.33
N LEU A 105 -0.64 -17.04 5.04
CA LEU A 105 -1.59 -15.97 4.84
C LEU A 105 -1.30 -15.30 3.50
N THR A 106 -2.33 -15.21 2.66
CA THR A 106 -2.29 -14.41 1.43
C THR A 106 -3.13 -13.15 1.60
N SER A 107 -2.85 -12.11 0.81
CA SER A 107 -3.68 -10.90 0.77
C SER A 107 -5.18 -11.23 0.65
N GLN A 108 -5.54 -12.19 -0.20
CA GLN A 108 -6.94 -12.56 -0.40
C GLN A 108 -7.55 -13.23 0.83
N GLN A 109 -6.83 -14.14 1.50
CA GLN A 109 -7.31 -14.78 2.73
C GLN A 109 -7.46 -13.75 3.86
N LEU A 110 -6.51 -12.83 3.96
CA LEU A 110 -6.53 -11.74 4.93
C LEU A 110 -7.81 -10.89 4.79
N LEU A 111 -8.18 -10.50 3.56
CA LEU A 111 -9.40 -9.73 3.28
C LEU A 111 -10.69 -10.41 3.79
N HIS A 112 -10.72 -11.74 3.80
CA HIS A 112 -11.89 -12.51 4.23
C HIS A 112 -11.85 -12.89 5.71
N SER A 113 -10.74 -12.66 6.41
CA SER A 113 -10.57 -13.05 7.80
C SER A 113 -11.47 -12.24 8.75
N ALA A 114 -11.99 -12.90 9.78
CA ALA A 114 -12.74 -12.22 10.83
C ALA A 114 -11.84 -11.27 11.65
N ALA A 115 -10.58 -11.64 11.86
CA ALA A 115 -9.58 -10.83 12.57
C ALA A 115 -9.40 -9.45 11.93
N VAL A 116 -9.33 -9.38 10.60
CA VAL A 116 -9.25 -8.11 9.87
C VAL A 116 -10.48 -7.25 10.07
N LYS A 117 -11.68 -7.85 10.02
CA LYS A 117 -12.92 -7.08 10.23
C LYS A 117 -12.94 -6.44 11.61
N THR A 118 -12.51 -7.18 12.63
CA THR A 118 -12.37 -6.65 13.99
C THR A 118 -11.32 -5.56 14.08
N TYR A 119 -10.13 -5.76 13.49
CA TYR A 119 -9.07 -4.75 13.44
C TYR A 119 -9.53 -3.44 12.78
N LEU A 120 -10.15 -3.54 11.60
CA LEU A 120 -10.66 -2.37 10.88
C LEU A 120 -11.75 -1.66 11.69
N GLN A 121 -12.68 -2.41 12.32
CA GLN A 121 -13.73 -1.82 13.16
C GLN A 121 -13.16 -1.10 14.38
N GLN A 122 -12.07 -1.59 14.97
CA GLN A 122 -11.39 -0.90 16.07
C GLN A 122 -10.72 0.40 15.60
N LYS A 123 -10.11 0.40 14.41
CA LYS A 123 -9.44 1.59 13.85
C LYS A 123 -10.42 2.64 13.33
N LEU A 124 -11.54 2.21 12.76
CA LEU A 124 -12.51 3.06 12.07
C LEU A 124 -13.96 2.73 12.50
N PRO A 125 -14.33 2.97 13.78
CA PRO A 125 -15.59 2.49 14.35
C PRO A 125 -16.86 3.13 13.74
N TYR A 126 -16.71 4.24 13.02
CA TYR A 126 -17.82 5.03 12.49
C TYR A 126 -18.22 4.63 11.05
N ILE A 127 -17.47 3.75 10.41
CA ILE A 127 -17.70 3.35 9.01
C ILE A 127 -18.39 1.99 8.96
N ASN A 128 -19.51 1.92 8.25
CA ASN A 128 -20.21 0.67 8.01
C ASN A 128 -19.60 -0.05 6.81
N GLN A 129 -19.40 -1.37 6.92
CA GLN A 129 -18.80 -2.24 5.88
C GLN A 129 -17.39 -1.83 5.45
N LEU A 130 -16.46 -1.94 6.39
CA LEU A 130 -15.05 -1.58 6.20
C LEU A 130 -14.30 -2.49 5.24
N THR A 131 -13.44 -1.87 4.45
CA THR A 131 -12.41 -2.48 3.60
C THR A 131 -11.05 -1.87 3.92
N PHE A 132 -9.96 -2.48 3.43
CA PHE A 132 -8.61 -1.90 3.62
C PHE A 132 -8.42 -0.57 2.88
N VAL A 133 -9.21 -0.29 1.84
CA VAL A 133 -9.15 0.99 1.11
C VAL A 133 -9.56 2.15 2.04
N ASP A 134 -10.46 1.90 2.98
CA ASP A 134 -10.90 2.87 3.98
C ASP A 134 -9.79 3.21 4.99
N LEU A 135 -8.83 2.30 5.19
CA LEU A 135 -7.63 2.57 5.99
C LEU A 135 -6.65 3.44 5.22
N HIS A 136 -6.36 3.06 3.96
CA HIS A 136 -5.54 3.86 3.06
C HIS A 136 -5.72 3.42 1.60
N VAL A 137 -5.75 4.38 0.67
CA VAL A 137 -5.98 4.12 -0.76
C VAL A 137 -4.96 3.18 -1.42
N SER A 138 -3.73 3.13 -0.89
CA SER A 138 -2.68 2.20 -1.36
C SER A 138 -3.10 0.73 -1.30
N PHE A 139 -3.98 0.37 -0.37
CA PHE A 139 -4.43 -1.01 -0.19
C PHE A 139 -5.48 -1.45 -1.21
N THR A 140 -5.84 -0.58 -2.15
CA THR A 140 -6.58 -0.99 -3.35
C THR A 140 -5.77 -2.00 -4.18
N ASN A 141 -4.44 -1.93 -4.11
CA ASN A 141 -3.56 -2.92 -4.70
C ASN A 141 -3.24 -4.04 -3.70
N LEU A 142 -3.67 -5.27 -3.99
CA LEU A 142 -3.45 -6.44 -3.13
C LEU A 142 -1.98 -6.87 -3.06
N ASP A 143 -1.18 -6.57 -4.10
CA ASP A 143 0.26 -6.82 -4.06
C ASP A 143 0.93 -5.94 -3.00
N HIS A 144 0.43 -4.72 -2.83
CA HIS A 144 0.90 -3.80 -1.81
C HIS A 144 0.56 -4.30 -0.40
N LEU A 145 -0.57 -5.00 -0.24
CA LEU A 145 -0.91 -5.67 1.02
C LEU A 145 0.01 -6.87 1.29
N GLN A 146 0.39 -7.60 0.24
CA GLN A 146 1.26 -8.78 0.35
C GLN A 146 2.64 -8.41 0.87
N VAL A 147 3.19 -7.25 0.45
CA VAL A 147 4.46 -6.73 0.97
C VAL A 147 4.47 -6.64 2.51
N TYR A 148 3.34 -6.25 3.13
CA TYR A 148 3.25 -6.16 4.60
C TYR A 148 3.09 -7.52 5.26
N ILE A 149 2.42 -8.47 4.60
CA ILE A 149 2.33 -9.86 5.05
C ILE A 149 3.73 -10.47 5.05
N ASP A 150 4.46 -10.32 3.95
CA ASP A 150 5.83 -10.84 3.81
C ASP A 150 6.76 -10.21 4.86
N ALA A 151 6.63 -8.90 5.11
CA ALA A 151 7.37 -8.21 6.16
C ALA A 151 7.06 -8.77 7.56
N ALA A 152 5.79 -9.03 7.87
CA ALA A 152 5.40 -9.63 9.15
C ALA A 152 5.89 -11.09 9.27
N GLN A 153 5.83 -11.86 8.18
CA GLN A 153 6.36 -13.23 8.13
C GLN A 153 7.87 -13.26 8.36
N GLN A 154 8.62 -12.38 7.68
CA GLN A 154 10.07 -12.30 7.81
C GLN A 154 10.50 -11.86 9.22
N ASP A 155 9.73 -10.99 9.86
CA ASP A 155 10.01 -10.56 11.23
C ASP A 155 9.75 -11.68 12.27
N MET A 156 8.66 -12.45 12.10
CA MET A 156 8.33 -13.57 12.99
C MET A 156 9.18 -14.83 12.74
N TYR A 157 9.59 -15.04 11.48
CA TYR A 157 10.30 -16.24 11.03
C TYR A 157 11.51 -15.83 10.16
N PRO A 158 12.58 -15.29 10.76
CA PRO A 158 13.72 -14.73 10.03
C PRO A 158 14.46 -15.77 9.16
N GLU A 159 14.53 -17.02 9.62
CA GLU A 159 15.11 -18.15 8.88
C GLU A 159 14.09 -18.85 7.96
N GLY A 160 12.87 -18.30 7.89
CA GLY A 160 11.73 -18.88 7.22
C GLY A 160 11.22 -20.16 7.89
N THR A 161 10.36 -20.88 7.17
CA THR A 161 9.77 -22.16 7.62
C THR A 161 10.01 -23.31 6.66
N GLY A 162 10.80 -23.06 5.61
CA GLY A 162 11.30 -24.10 4.72
C GLY A 162 12.50 -24.84 5.31
N TRP A 163 13.35 -25.38 4.43
CA TRP A 163 14.52 -26.17 4.84
C TRP A 163 15.47 -25.41 5.77
N ASN A 164 15.71 -24.12 5.54
CA ASN A 164 16.58 -23.30 6.38
C ASN A 164 16.01 -23.14 7.80
N GLY A 165 14.70 -22.91 7.92
CA GLY A 165 14.02 -22.88 9.21
C GLY A 165 14.14 -24.21 9.97
N LEU A 166 14.00 -25.34 9.27
CA LEU A 166 14.21 -26.67 9.87
C LEU A 166 15.65 -26.89 10.32
N LEU A 167 16.63 -26.50 9.51
CA LEU A 167 18.04 -26.57 9.88
C LEU A 167 18.34 -25.70 11.10
N HIS A 168 17.75 -24.50 11.17
CA HIS A 168 17.89 -23.61 12.33
C HIS A 168 17.29 -24.24 13.59
N ILE A 169 16.07 -24.76 13.53
CA ILE A 169 15.42 -25.44 14.66
C ILE A 169 16.25 -26.66 15.10
N LYS A 170 16.75 -27.46 14.16
CA LYS A 170 17.60 -28.62 14.47
C LYS A 170 18.91 -28.19 15.13
N HIS A 171 19.53 -27.11 14.65
CA HIS A 171 20.75 -26.56 15.22
C HIS A 171 20.52 -26.08 16.67
N VAL A 172 19.43 -25.33 16.91
CA VAL A 172 19.02 -24.89 18.25
C VAL A 172 18.78 -26.10 19.16
N GLN A 173 18.08 -27.12 18.66
CA GLN A 173 17.84 -28.34 19.43
C GLN A 173 19.13 -29.09 19.78
N ASP A 174 20.09 -29.19 18.85
CA ASP A 174 21.35 -29.89 19.07
C ASP A 174 22.31 -29.14 20.02
N THR A 175 22.16 -27.83 20.12
CA THR A 175 23.05 -26.96 20.91
C THR A 175 22.50 -26.60 22.28
N GLU A 176 21.17 -26.45 22.40
CA GLU A 176 20.53 -25.89 23.60
C GLU A 176 19.68 -26.90 24.38
N LEU A 177 19.22 -27.99 23.75
CA LEU A 177 18.34 -28.97 24.41
C LEU A 177 19.11 -30.17 24.95
N ALA A 178 18.68 -30.63 26.12
CA ALA A 178 19.21 -31.86 26.70
C ALA A 178 18.80 -33.08 25.84
N PRO A 179 19.57 -34.19 25.84
CA PRO A 179 19.31 -35.34 24.97
C PRO A 179 17.92 -35.98 25.11
N ASN A 180 17.26 -35.78 26.26
CA ASN A 180 15.90 -36.24 26.54
C ASN A 180 14.79 -35.32 25.99
N GLN A 181 15.15 -34.17 25.42
CA GLN A 181 14.27 -33.18 24.79
C GLN A 181 14.51 -33.07 23.28
N CYS A 182 15.43 -33.87 22.74
CA CYS A 182 15.67 -33.96 21.31
C CYS A 182 14.63 -34.88 20.65
N TYR A 183 13.97 -34.37 19.62
CA TYR A 183 13.17 -35.18 18.71
C TYR A 183 14.12 -35.96 17.80
N ILE A 184 13.84 -37.27 17.62
CA ILE A 184 14.59 -38.17 16.73
C ILE A 184 14.11 -37.96 15.29
#